data_AF-A0A533VM49-F1
#
_entry.id   AF-A0A533VM49-F1
#
_cell.length_a   1.000
_cell.length_b   1.000
_cell.length_c   1.000
_cell.angle_alpha   90.00
_cell.angle_beta   90.00
_cell.angle_gamma   90.00
#
_symmetry.space_group_name_H-M   'P 1'
#
loop_
_entity.id
_entity.type
_entity.pdbx_description
1 polymer ?
#
loop_
_entity_poly.entity_id
_entity_poly.type
_entity_poly.pdbx_seq_one_letter_code
_entity_poly.pdbx_strand_id
1 'polypeptide(L)'
;MSHSNETFSVLDPHAKLKSIKYFTPARTIEEANSLISKVDEIIENYIKTLIPWKKENDTIQHASDSLWDLARIAATKEGKNNTWDFAWDLAWKEASNSTRDNYGWYGGSYISGESARDAARDAAKYAARYMAFESAKNKLNNINPFEHVIELYWMGLKPTYFRKVGEQEKFVIDFPIKMGAKLSLGCYVHGDKQILFTHEWKEYCTNLKPVTEKETQSRTLG
;
A
#
# COMPACT_ATOMS: atom_id res chain seq x y z
N MET A 1 30.47 7.58 -13.03
CA MET A 1 29.69 7.44 -11.79
C MET A 1 28.99 8.77 -11.54
N SER A 2 27.69 8.81 -11.75
CA SER A 2 26.83 9.96 -11.44
C SER A 2 25.55 9.35 -10.91
N HIS A 3 25.51 9.12 -9.60
CA HIS A 3 24.25 8.87 -8.91
C HIS A 3 23.60 10.23 -8.73
N SER A 4 22.62 10.51 -9.59
CA SER A 4 21.69 11.60 -9.39
C SER A 4 20.93 11.33 -8.10
N ASN A 5 21.34 12.02 -7.05
CA ASN A 5 20.49 12.29 -5.89
C ASN A 5 19.29 13.10 -6.39
N GLU A 6 18.24 12.40 -6.82
CA GLU A 6 16.93 13.02 -6.98
C GLU A 6 16.51 13.50 -5.59
N THR A 7 16.55 14.82 -5.45
CA THR A 7 16.22 15.57 -4.27
C THR A 7 14.73 15.39 -4.04
N PHE A 8 14.35 14.63 -3.01
CA PHE A 8 12.97 14.39 -2.55
C PHE A 8 12.31 15.66 -1.96
N SER A 9 12.37 16.78 -2.69
CA SER A 9 12.05 18.11 -2.21
C SER A 9 10.89 18.70 -3.01
N VAL A 10 9.73 18.83 -2.34
CA VAL A 10 8.57 19.67 -2.68
C VAL A 10 7.76 19.27 -3.92
N LEU A 11 7.28 18.03 -4.00
CA LEU A 11 6.09 17.77 -4.81
C LEU A 11 4.85 18.18 -4.02
N ASP A 12 3.97 18.97 -4.65
CA ASP A 12 2.61 19.21 -4.16
C ASP A 12 1.97 17.85 -3.77
N PRO A 13 1.43 17.69 -2.55
CA PRO A 13 0.81 16.45 -2.10
C PRO A 13 -0.21 15.87 -3.10
N HIS A 14 -0.94 16.73 -3.81
CA HIS A 14 -1.86 16.28 -4.86
C HIS A 14 -1.14 15.75 -6.10
N ALA A 15 -0.10 16.44 -6.56
CA ALA A 15 0.74 15.99 -7.67
C ALA A 15 1.36 14.62 -7.38
N LYS A 16 1.80 14.40 -6.13
CA LYS A 16 2.31 13.11 -5.69
C LYS A 16 1.25 12.01 -5.83
N LEU A 17 0.04 12.22 -5.30
CA LEU A 17 -1.04 11.23 -5.43
C LEU A 17 -1.42 10.95 -6.89
N LYS A 18 -1.48 11.98 -7.74
CA LYS A 18 -1.77 11.85 -9.18
C LYS A 18 -0.71 11.05 -9.95
N SER A 19 0.52 11.02 -9.45
CA SER A 19 1.63 10.31 -10.11
C SER A 19 1.62 8.79 -9.88
N ILE A 20 0.82 8.31 -8.92
CA ILE A 20 0.83 6.91 -8.50
C ILE A 20 0.21 6.03 -9.58
N LYS A 21 0.98 5.05 -10.03
CA LYS A 21 0.50 3.97 -10.87
C LYS A 21 0.17 2.78 -9.97
N TYR A 22 -1.06 2.74 -9.46
CA TYR A 22 -1.49 1.72 -8.51
C TYR A 22 -1.31 0.32 -9.08
N PHE A 23 -0.83 -0.60 -8.25
CA PHE A 23 -0.79 -2.04 -8.53
C PHE A 23 0.01 -2.45 -9.79
N THR A 24 0.94 -1.61 -10.26
CA THR A 24 1.76 -1.90 -11.44
C THR A 24 3.18 -1.39 -11.22
N PRO A 25 4.23 -2.09 -11.69
CA PRO A 25 4.21 -3.25 -12.59
C PRO A 25 3.92 -4.58 -11.88
N ALA A 26 3.42 -5.55 -12.65
CA ALA A 26 3.46 -6.95 -12.27
C ALA A 26 4.88 -7.52 -12.46
N ARG A 27 5.35 -8.27 -11.46
CA ARG A 27 6.76 -8.70 -11.33
C ARG A 27 6.90 -10.21 -11.32
N THR A 28 8.05 -10.74 -11.73
CA THR A 28 8.37 -12.13 -11.37
C THR A 28 8.56 -12.24 -9.84
N ILE A 29 8.56 -13.47 -9.31
CA ILE A 29 8.84 -13.69 -7.89
C ILE A 29 10.24 -13.20 -7.53
N GLU A 30 11.22 -13.37 -8.41
CA GLU A 30 12.60 -12.92 -8.22
C GLU A 30 12.69 -11.39 -8.19
N GLU A 31 12.03 -10.72 -9.15
CA GLU A 31 11.92 -9.25 -9.17
C GLU A 31 11.24 -8.73 -7.90
N ALA A 32 10.17 -9.38 -7.44
CA ALA A 32 9.47 -9.00 -6.22
C ALA A 32 10.33 -9.20 -4.97
N ASN A 33 11.01 -10.35 -4.84
CA ASN A 33 11.92 -10.65 -3.74
C ASN A 33 13.10 -9.67 -3.69
N SER A 34 13.59 -9.20 -4.85
CA SER A 34 14.68 -8.21 -4.91
C SER A 34 14.33 -6.85 -4.28
N LEU A 35 13.03 -6.55 -4.14
CA LEU A 35 12.54 -5.30 -3.54
C LEU A 35 12.31 -5.40 -2.03
N ILE A 36 12.38 -6.60 -1.44
CA ILE A 36 12.00 -6.82 -0.03
C ILE A 36 12.80 -5.93 0.92
N SER A 37 14.11 -5.81 0.75
CA SER A 37 14.93 -4.99 1.63
C SER A 37 14.50 -3.52 1.66
N LYS A 38 14.15 -2.96 0.49
CA LYS A 38 13.61 -1.59 0.40
C LYS A 38 12.21 -1.51 1.02
N VAL A 39 11.38 -2.52 0.79
CA VAL A 39 10.03 -2.57 1.36
C VAL A 39 10.06 -2.66 2.88
N ASP A 40 10.97 -3.44 3.46
CA ASP A 40 11.20 -3.51 4.90
C ASP A 40 11.61 -2.15 5.46
N GLU A 41 12.57 -1.47 4.84
CA GLU A 41 12.97 -0.12 5.27
C GLU A 41 11.78 0.85 5.31
N ILE A 42 10.91 0.83 4.29
CA ILE A 42 9.71 1.68 4.25
C ILE A 42 8.74 1.32 5.38
N ILE A 43 8.53 0.03 5.65
CA ILE A 43 7.65 -0.43 6.73
C ILE A 43 8.21 -0.06 8.09
N GLU A 44 9.51 -0.25 8.32
CA GLU A 44 10.18 0.10 9.59
C GLU A 44 10.06 1.60 9.86
N ASN A 45 10.26 2.44 8.84
CA ASN A 45 10.06 3.87 8.94
C ASN A 45 8.59 4.24 9.20
N TYR A 46 7.64 3.55 8.57
CA TYR A 46 6.21 3.74 8.87
C TYR A 46 5.88 3.39 10.32
N ILE A 47 6.35 2.25 10.81
CA ILE A 47 6.15 1.84 12.21
C ILE A 47 6.77 2.86 13.15
N LYS A 48 8.03 3.24 12.90
CA LYS A 48 8.78 4.20 13.72
C LYS A 48 8.09 5.56 13.81
N THR A 49 7.53 6.04 12.71
CA THR A 49 6.81 7.33 12.68
C THR A 49 5.43 7.26 13.34
N LEU A 50 4.85 6.07 13.49
CA LEU A 50 3.62 5.84 14.25
C LEU A 50 3.84 5.64 15.76
N ILE A 51 5.01 5.17 16.20
CA ILE A 51 5.31 4.91 17.62
C ILE A 51 4.93 6.08 18.55
N PRO A 52 5.26 7.36 18.25
CA PRO A 52 4.90 8.48 19.13
C PRO A 52 3.39 8.67 19.35
N TRP A 53 2.57 8.12 18.45
CA TRP A 53 1.11 8.22 18.48
C TRP A 53 0.44 6.99 19.10
N LYS A 54 1.23 5.96 19.41
CA LYS A 54 0.76 4.71 19.99
C LYS A 54 0.65 4.85 21.50
N LYS A 55 -0.54 4.61 22.06
CA LYS A 55 -0.70 4.56 23.52
C LYS A 55 -0.14 3.26 24.09
N GLU A 56 0.05 3.24 25.40
CA GLU A 56 0.41 2.04 26.14
C GLU A 56 -0.64 0.94 25.88
N ASN A 57 -0.18 -0.30 25.65
CA ASN A 57 -1.02 -1.47 25.32
C ASN A 57 -1.86 -1.42 24.02
N ASP A 58 -1.80 -0.34 23.24
CA ASP A 58 -2.45 -0.27 21.93
C ASP A 58 -1.68 -1.01 20.83
N THR A 59 -2.30 -1.18 19.66
CA THR A 59 -1.64 -1.66 18.43
C THR A 59 -1.13 -0.49 17.56
N ILE A 60 -0.18 -0.76 16.67
CA ILE A 60 0.27 0.19 15.64
C ILE A 60 -0.90 0.52 14.69
N GLN A 61 -1.77 -0.45 14.38
CA GLN A 61 -2.99 -0.16 13.63
C GLN A 61 -3.86 0.89 14.33
N HIS A 62 -4.07 0.76 15.64
CA HIS A 62 -4.86 1.72 16.40
C HIS A 62 -4.20 3.11 16.43
N ALA A 63 -2.87 3.18 16.51
CA ALA A 63 -2.13 4.43 16.38
C ALA A 63 -2.35 5.10 15.01
N SER A 64 -2.30 4.31 13.92
CA SER A 64 -2.58 4.77 12.55
C SER A 64 -4.00 5.32 12.40
N ASP A 65 -4.99 4.64 12.99
CA ASP A 65 -6.40 5.05 12.93
C ASP A 65 -6.68 6.27 13.80
N SER A 66 -6.10 6.34 15.00
CA SER A 66 -6.20 7.51 15.88
C SER A 66 -5.58 8.76 15.24
N LEU A 67 -4.45 8.60 14.56
CA LEU A 67 -3.76 9.71 13.91
C LEU A 67 -4.57 10.32 12.77
N TRP A 68 -5.31 9.47 12.03
CA TRP A 68 -6.26 9.94 11.03
C TRP A 68 -7.32 10.87 11.65
N ASP A 69 -7.93 10.45 12.77
CA ASP A 69 -8.96 11.27 13.43
C ASP A 69 -8.39 12.59 13.94
N LEU A 70 -7.19 12.56 14.55
CA LEU A 70 -6.49 13.77 14.98
C LEU A 70 -6.20 14.71 13.81
N ALA A 71 -5.72 14.18 12.69
CA ALA A 71 -5.41 14.96 11.50
C ALA A 71 -6.66 15.61 10.89
N ARG A 72 -7.75 14.85 10.76
CA ARG A 72 -9.02 15.35 10.25
C ARG A 72 -9.59 16.46 11.12
N ILE A 73 -9.57 16.28 12.45
CA ILE A 73 -10.04 17.29 13.41
C ILE A 73 -9.17 18.54 13.33
N ALA A 74 -7.84 18.39 13.29
CA ALA A 74 -6.93 19.52 13.19
C ALA A 74 -7.10 20.30 11.88
N ALA A 75 -7.22 19.62 10.75
CA ALA A 75 -7.47 20.25 9.44
C ALA A 75 -8.81 21.00 9.41
N THR A 76 -9.88 20.41 9.95
CA THR A 76 -11.21 21.04 10.05
C THR A 76 -11.16 22.32 10.87
N LYS A 77 -10.42 22.33 11.99
CA LYS A 77 -10.21 23.53 12.82
C LYS A 77 -9.45 24.65 12.10
N GLU A 78 -8.66 24.32 11.09
CA GLU A 78 -7.97 25.28 10.21
C GLU A 78 -8.81 25.70 8.99
N GLY A 79 -10.07 25.27 8.90
CA GLY A 79 -10.95 25.57 7.76
C GLY A 79 -10.65 24.76 6.50
N LYS A 80 -9.77 23.75 6.58
CA LYS A 80 -9.40 22.86 5.47
C LYS A 80 -10.35 21.66 5.42
N ASN A 81 -11.63 21.95 5.19
CA ASN A 81 -12.66 20.92 5.12
C ASN A 81 -12.53 20.11 3.83
N ASN A 82 -12.80 18.80 3.90
CA ASN A 82 -12.95 17.91 2.75
C ASN A 82 -11.72 17.79 1.82
N THR A 83 -10.53 18.23 2.24
CA THR A 83 -9.30 18.11 1.43
C THR A 83 -8.92 16.65 1.13
N TRP A 84 -9.31 15.75 2.03
CA TRP A 84 -9.12 14.32 1.87
C TRP A 84 -10.16 13.65 0.95
N ASP A 85 -11.31 14.28 0.69
CA ASP A 85 -12.36 13.69 -0.18
C ASP A 85 -11.88 13.66 -1.64
N PHE A 86 -11.22 14.73 -2.09
CA PHE A 86 -10.57 14.74 -3.40
C PHE A 86 -9.50 13.66 -3.52
N ALA A 87 -8.70 13.46 -2.47
CA ALA A 87 -7.66 12.45 -2.41
C ALA A 87 -8.24 11.03 -2.49
N TRP A 88 -9.34 10.81 -1.76
CA TRP A 88 -10.11 9.59 -1.78
C TRP A 88 -10.62 9.31 -3.19
N ASP A 89 -11.34 10.25 -3.79
CA ASP A 89 -11.98 10.07 -5.11
C ASP A 89 -10.95 9.80 -6.21
N LEU A 90 -9.82 10.54 -6.17
CA LEU A 90 -8.72 10.35 -7.09
C LEU A 90 -8.14 8.93 -6.97
N ALA A 91 -7.69 8.55 -5.78
CA ALA A 91 -7.06 7.25 -5.55
C ALA A 91 -8.03 6.09 -5.79
N TRP A 92 -9.30 6.24 -5.38
CA TRP A 92 -10.36 5.27 -5.65
C TRP A 92 -10.53 5.03 -7.14
N LYS A 93 -10.63 6.10 -7.93
CA LYS A 93 -10.79 6.02 -9.39
C LYS A 93 -9.58 5.34 -10.03
N GLU A 94 -8.37 5.81 -9.74
CA GLU A 94 -7.14 5.31 -10.37
C GLU A 94 -6.85 3.86 -9.96
N ALA A 95 -6.98 3.53 -8.67
CA ALA A 95 -6.81 2.18 -8.17
C ALA A 95 -7.86 1.22 -8.74
N SER A 96 -9.14 1.63 -8.80
CA SER A 96 -10.21 0.83 -9.40
C SER A 96 -9.93 0.54 -10.89
N ASN A 97 -9.54 1.55 -11.66
CA ASN A 97 -9.17 1.37 -13.07
C ASN A 97 -7.99 0.41 -13.21
N SER A 98 -6.94 0.56 -12.40
CA SER A 98 -5.79 -0.35 -12.44
C SER A 98 -6.17 -1.80 -12.13
N THR A 99 -7.02 -2.03 -11.10
CA THR A 99 -7.48 -3.40 -10.80
C THR A 99 -8.26 -4.01 -11.96
N ARG A 100 -9.11 -3.21 -12.62
CA ARG A 100 -9.90 -3.65 -13.76
C ARG A 100 -9.03 -4.01 -14.96
N ASP A 101 -8.11 -3.12 -15.32
CA ASP A 101 -7.34 -3.22 -16.56
C ASP A 101 -6.29 -4.34 -16.49
N ASN A 102 -5.74 -4.61 -15.30
CA ASN A 102 -4.66 -5.58 -15.15
C ASN A 102 -5.13 -6.97 -14.72
N TYR A 103 -6.21 -7.13 -13.94
CA TYR A 103 -6.41 -8.40 -13.19
C TYR A 103 -7.70 -9.14 -13.49
N GLY A 104 -8.43 -8.75 -14.55
CA GLY A 104 -9.58 -9.49 -15.07
C GLY A 104 -10.84 -9.26 -14.23
N TRP A 105 -11.69 -8.36 -14.71
CA TRP A 105 -12.85 -7.88 -13.99
C TRP A 105 -14.17 -8.49 -14.49
N TYR A 106 -15.10 -8.80 -13.57
CA TYR A 106 -16.45 -9.29 -13.86
C TYR A 106 -17.53 -8.25 -13.44
N GLY A 107 -17.91 -7.30 -14.31
CA GLY A 107 -19.14 -6.48 -14.15
C GLY A 107 -19.05 -4.96 -14.36
N GLY A 108 -19.76 -4.38 -15.33
CA GLY A 108 -19.69 -2.95 -15.66
C GLY A 108 -20.19 -2.01 -14.56
N SER A 109 -19.52 -0.86 -14.44
CA SER A 109 -19.84 0.34 -13.64
C SER A 109 -19.81 0.21 -12.10
N TYR A 110 -18.66 0.58 -11.51
CA TYR A 110 -18.44 0.76 -10.06
C TYR A 110 -18.75 -0.45 -9.16
N ILE A 111 -17.86 -1.43 -9.29
CA ILE A 111 -17.46 -2.45 -8.29
C ILE A 111 -18.40 -3.62 -8.01
N SER A 112 -17.95 -4.81 -8.43
CA SER A 112 -18.64 -6.09 -8.25
C SER A 112 -17.77 -7.24 -7.73
N GLY A 113 -16.53 -6.97 -7.27
CA GLY A 113 -15.69 -7.97 -6.57
C GLY A 113 -15.18 -7.42 -5.24
N GLU A 114 -15.48 -8.08 -4.12
CA GLU A 114 -15.21 -7.55 -2.77
C GLU A 114 -13.72 -7.24 -2.52
N SER A 115 -12.80 -8.11 -2.93
CA SER A 115 -11.36 -7.94 -2.63
C SER A 115 -10.64 -6.93 -3.54
N ALA A 116 -11.02 -6.81 -4.81
CA ALA A 116 -10.52 -5.73 -5.69
C ALA A 116 -11.10 -4.37 -5.27
N ARG A 117 -12.37 -4.34 -4.84
CA ARG A 117 -12.99 -3.18 -4.18
C ARG A 117 -12.18 -2.75 -2.98
N ASP A 118 -11.85 -3.70 -2.11
CA ASP A 118 -11.17 -3.45 -0.86
C ASP A 118 -9.76 -2.92 -1.12
N ALA A 119 -9.06 -3.44 -2.13
CA ALA A 119 -7.77 -2.90 -2.56
C ALA A 119 -7.86 -1.42 -2.98
N ALA A 120 -8.84 -1.06 -3.82
CA ALA A 120 -9.06 0.33 -4.22
C ALA A 120 -9.50 1.19 -3.03
N ARG A 121 -10.28 0.63 -2.11
CA ARG A 121 -10.77 1.31 -0.90
C ARG A 121 -9.63 1.62 0.06
N ASP A 122 -8.71 0.68 0.24
CA ASP A 122 -7.52 0.87 1.07
C ASP A 122 -6.59 1.93 0.47
N ALA A 123 -6.40 1.92 -0.85
CA ALA A 123 -5.66 2.97 -1.55
C ALA A 123 -6.28 4.35 -1.32
N ALA A 124 -7.61 4.46 -1.48
CA ALA A 124 -8.35 5.70 -1.23
C ALA A 124 -8.27 6.14 0.24
N LYS A 125 -8.38 5.19 1.18
CA LYS A 125 -8.24 5.43 2.62
C LYS A 125 -6.87 6.03 2.94
N TYR A 126 -5.78 5.45 2.45
CA TYR A 126 -4.45 5.96 2.75
C TYR A 126 -4.13 7.27 2.03
N ALA A 127 -4.66 7.50 0.82
CA ALA A 127 -4.58 8.80 0.15
C ALA A 127 -5.30 9.91 0.93
N ALA A 128 -6.50 9.62 1.44
CA ALA A 128 -7.25 10.51 2.32
C ALA A 128 -6.47 10.82 3.61
N ARG A 129 -5.94 9.78 4.28
CA ARG A 129 -5.11 9.94 5.49
C ARG A 129 -3.89 10.81 5.27
N TYR A 130 -3.18 10.55 4.16
CA TYR A 130 -2.04 11.34 3.74
C TYR A 130 -2.41 12.82 3.59
N MET A 131 -3.49 13.13 2.87
CA MET A 131 -3.89 14.51 2.61
C MET A 131 -4.43 15.24 3.84
N ALA A 132 -5.18 14.57 4.72
CA ALA A 132 -5.61 15.17 5.97
C ALA A 132 -4.40 15.52 6.85
N PHE A 133 -3.40 14.64 6.89
CA PHE A 133 -2.19 14.90 7.65
C PHE A 133 -1.37 16.05 7.05
N GLU A 134 -1.13 16.06 5.73
CA GLU A 134 -0.44 17.19 5.07
C GLU A 134 -1.18 18.51 5.32
N SER A 135 -2.52 18.48 5.35
CA SER A 135 -3.33 19.65 5.67
C SER A 135 -3.09 20.19 7.08
N ALA A 136 -2.71 19.35 8.05
CA ALA A 136 -2.53 19.71 9.46
C ALA A 136 -1.08 19.50 9.98
N LYS A 137 -0.12 19.30 9.08
CA LYS A 137 1.24 18.82 9.38
C LYS A 137 1.98 19.64 10.44
N ASN A 138 1.82 20.96 10.38
CA ASN A 138 2.40 21.92 11.34
C ASN A 138 1.92 21.72 12.79
N LYS A 139 0.80 21.00 13.00
CA LYS A 139 0.26 20.67 14.32
C LYS A 139 0.59 19.25 14.77
N LEU A 140 1.14 18.42 13.88
CA LEU A 140 1.28 16.98 14.07
C LEU A 140 2.74 16.53 13.88
N ASN A 141 3.68 17.20 14.55
CA ASN A 141 5.10 16.84 14.55
C ASN A 141 5.81 16.87 13.17
N ASN A 142 5.21 17.50 12.16
CA ASN A 142 5.79 17.71 10.82
C ASN A 142 6.23 16.47 10.03
N ILE A 143 6.04 15.26 10.55
CA ILE A 143 6.41 13.99 9.90
C ILE A 143 5.13 13.22 9.65
N ASN A 144 4.79 13.03 8.38
CA ASN A 144 3.56 12.34 7.97
C ASN A 144 3.82 10.83 7.83
N PRO A 145 3.31 9.98 8.73
CA PRO A 145 3.57 8.55 8.67
C PRO A 145 2.98 7.91 7.40
N PHE A 146 1.89 8.47 6.88
CA PHE A 146 1.20 7.91 5.71
C PHE A 146 2.00 8.08 4.42
N GLU A 147 3.00 8.97 4.40
CA GLU A 147 3.95 9.13 3.28
C GLU A 147 4.61 7.79 2.90
N HIS A 148 4.94 6.97 3.90
CA HIS A 148 5.57 5.67 3.68
C HIS A 148 4.61 4.67 3.02
N VAL A 149 3.32 4.70 3.37
CA VAL A 149 2.31 3.87 2.69
C VAL A 149 2.09 4.36 1.25
N ILE A 150 2.12 5.68 1.03
CA ILE A 150 2.07 6.26 -0.32
C ILE A 150 3.29 5.85 -1.15
N GLU A 151 4.48 5.74 -0.56
CA GLU A 151 5.66 5.24 -1.26
C GLU A 151 5.49 3.78 -1.73
N LEU A 152 4.89 2.92 -0.90
CA LEU A 152 4.57 1.54 -1.31
C LEU A 152 3.60 1.50 -2.49
N TYR A 153 2.56 2.35 -2.50
CA TYR A 153 1.66 2.47 -3.65
C TYR A 153 2.39 3.02 -4.89
N TRP A 154 3.32 3.96 -4.72
CA TRP A 154 4.13 4.50 -5.81
C TRP A 154 5.07 3.45 -6.41
N MET A 155 5.54 2.50 -5.60
CA MET A 155 6.20 1.29 -6.06
C MET A 155 5.24 0.30 -6.74
N GLY A 156 3.95 0.60 -6.85
CA GLY A 156 2.95 -0.29 -7.46
C GLY A 156 2.58 -1.48 -6.60
N LEU A 157 2.85 -1.44 -5.29
CA LEU A 157 2.50 -2.52 -4.36
C LEU A 157 1.08 -2.31 -3.83
N LYS A 158 0.54 -3.34 -3.18
CA LYS A 158 -0.73 -3.30 -2.47
C LYS A 158 -0.47 -3.47 -0.96
N PRO A 159 -0.17 -2.37 -0.23
CA PRO A 159 -0.28 -2.33 1.21
C PRO A 159 -1.65 -2.82 1.66
N THR A 160 -1.69 -3.60 2.74
CA THR A 160 -2.95 -4.04 3.33
C THR A 160 -3.12 -3.35 4.69
N TYR A 161 -2.84 -4.06 5.77
CA TYR A 161 -2.97 -3.60 7.14
C TYR A 161 -2.03 -4.38 8.05
N PHE A 162 -1.88 -3.90 9.28
CA PHE A 162 -1.18 -4.63 10.31
C PHE A 162 -1.99 -5.85 10.75
N ARG A 163 -1.34 -7.02 10.77
CA ARG A 163 -1.93 -8.29 11.22
C ARG A 163 -1.17 -8.83 12.42
N LYS A 164 -1.90 -9.46 13.33
CA LYS A 164 -1.29 -10.23 14.41
C LYS A 164 -0.77 -11.56 13.85
N VAL A 165 0.54 -11.77 13.92
CA VAL A 165 1.22 -13.01 13.53
C VAL A 165 1.97 -13.50 14.76
N GLY A 166 1.43 -14.53 15.41
CA GLY A 166 1.87 -14.93 16.75
C GLY A 166 1.59 -13.83 17.77
N GLU A 167 2.63 -13.40 18.50
CA GLU A 167 2.55 -12.31 19.48
C GLU A 167 2.91 -10.94 18.91
N GLN A 168 3.33 -10.88 17.64
CA GLN A 168 3.78 -9.65 16.99
C GLN A 168 2.73 -9.12 16.02
N GLU A 169 2.70 -7.79 15.90
CA GLU A 169 1.94 -7.11 14.85
C GLU A 169 2.87 -6.86 13.66
N LYS A 170 2.51 -7.38 12.50
CA LYS A 170 3.30 -7.32 11.28
C LYS A 170 2.51 -6.67 10.15
N PHE A 171 3.16 -5.81 9.37
CA PHE A 171 2.53 -5.21 8.20
C PHE A 171 2.56 -6.18 7.02
N VAL A 172 1.45 -6.29 6.30
CA VAL A 172 1.33 -7.20 5.15
C VAL A 172 1.20 -6.40 3.86
N ILE A 173 1.96 -6.83 2.84
CA ILE A 173 2.00 -6.20 1.52
C ILE A 173 1.84 -7.27 0.47
N ASP A 174 0.93 -7.02 -0.47
CA ASP A 174 0.79 -7.84 -1.66
C ASP A 174 1.57 -7.23 -2.82
N PHE A 175 2.43 -8.03 -3.44
CA PHE A 175 3.15 -7.71 -4.64
C PHE A 175 2.35 -8.17 -5.85
N PRO A 176 2.01 -7.29 -6.79
CA PRO A 176 1.49 -7.76 -8.07
C PRO A 176 2.55 -8.58 -8.79
N ILE A 177 2.23 -9.85 -9.08
CA ILE A 177 3.16 -10.80 -9.69
C ILE A 177 2.60 -11.42 -10.96
N LYS A 178 3.51 -11.74 -11.89
CA LYS A 178 3.24 -12.51 -13.12
C LYS A 178 3.81 -13.92 -12.93
N MET A 179 2.95 -14.91 -13.09
CA MET A 179 3.30 -16.33 -13.05
C MET A 179 2.87 -16.95 -14.39
N GLY A 180 3.79 -16.94 -15.34
CA GLY A 180 3.48 -17.25 -16.74
C GLY A 180 2.51 -16.23 -17.34
N ALA A 181 1.36 -16.69 -17.84
CA ALA A 181 0.29 -15.82 -18.36
C ALA A 181 -0.69 -15.34 -17.29
N LYS A 182 -0.56 -15.84 -16.05
CA LYS A 182 -1.47 -15.50 -14.95
C LYS A 182 -0.90 -14.34 -14.16
N LEU A 183 -1.79 -13.43 -13.77
CA LEU A 183 -1.50 -12.38 -12.83
C LEU A 183 -2.09 -12.72 -11.46
N SER A 184 -1.25 -12.64 -10.43
CA SER A 184 -1.56 -13.01 -9.05
C SER A 184 -0.99 -11.96 -8.09
N LEU A 185 -1.20 -12.17 -6.79
CA LEU A 185 -0.59 -11.40 -5.72
C LEU A 185 0.38 -12.29 -4.94
N GLY A 186 1.60 -11.82 -4.73
CA GLY A 186 2.59 -12.41 -3.83
C GLY A 186 2.48 -11.77 -2.45
N CYS A 187 2.08 -12.54 -1.45
CA CYS A 187 1.86 -12.06 -0.10
C CYS A 187 3.19 -12.02 0.66
N TYR A 188 3.58 -10.82 1.09
CA TYR A 188 4.76 -10.58 1.91
C TYR A 188 4.33 -10.11 3.30
N VAL A 189 4.87 -10.77 4.33
CA VAL A 189 4.70 -10.36 5.72
C VAL A 189 6.02 -9.78 6.21
N HIS A 190 5.99 -8.56 6.76
CA HIS A 190 7.19 -7.86 7.24
C HIS A 190 8.09 -8.74 8.14
N GLY A 191 9.38 -8.77 7.81
CA GLY A 191 10.39 -9.58 8.47
C GLY A 191 10.51 -11.02 7.94
N ASP A 192 9.70 -11.42 6.96
CA ASP A 192 9.97 -12.62 6.17
C ASP A 192 11.14 -12.36 5.21
N LYS A 193 11.89 -13.40 4.86
CA LYS A 193 13.06 -13.27 3.96
C LYS A 193 12.68 -13.19 2.48
N GLN A 194 11.53 -13.74 2.13
CA GLN A 194 11.04 -13.85 0.76
C GLN A 194 9.51 -14.02 0.75
N ILE A 195 8.90 -13.79 -0.41
CA ILE A 195 7.49 -14.11 -0.67
C ILE A 195 7.35 -15.64 -0.72
N LEU A 196 6.59 -16.20 0.22
CA LEU A 196 6.36 -17.64 0.33
C LEU A 196 5.00 -18.08 -0.20
N PHE A 197 4.07 -17.14 -0.33
CA PHE A 197 2.68 -17.42 -0.67
C PHE A 197 2.16 -16.50 -1.76
N THR A 198 1.22 -17.03 -2.54
CA THR A 198 0.48 -16.28 -3.55
C THR A 198 -1.01 -16.47 -3.38
N HIS A 199 -1.80 -15.55 -3.90
CA HIS A 199 -3.25 -15.69 -4.01
C HIS A 199 -3.79 -14.91 -5.21
N GLU A 200 -5.03 -15.22 -5.61
CA GLU A 200 -5.72 -14.44 -6.63
C GLU A 200 -6.23 -13.12 -6.06
N TRP A 201 -6.41 -12.13 -6.94
CA TRP A 201 -7.00 -10.83 -6.60
C TRP A 201 -8.39 -10.92 -5.97
N LYS A 202 -9.15 -11.96 -6.34
CA LYS A 202 -10.49 -12.23 -5.80
C LYS A 202 -10.46 -12.93 -4.43
N GLU A 203 -9.33 -13.52 -4.05
CA GLU A 203 -9.20 -14.33 -2.84
C GLU A 203 -8.75 -13.46 -1.66
N TYR A 204 -9.35 -13.66 -0.50
CA TYR A 204 -8.81 -13.16 0.76
C TYR A 204 -7.55 -13.96 1.13
N CYS A 205 -6.66 -13.38 1.94
CA CYS A 205 -5.42 -14.01 2.40
C CYS A 205 -5.62 -15.30 3.26
N THR A 206 -6.83 -15.84 3.35
CA THR A 206 -7.11 -17.15 3.94
C THR A 206 -6.88 -18.30 2.96
N ASN A 207 -6.83 -18.01 1.65
CA ASN A 207 -6.70 -19.02 0.59
C ASN A 207 -5.32 -18.96 -0.08
N LEU A 208 -4.27 -18.87 0.74
CA LEU A 208 -2.89 -18.76 0.27
C LEU A 208 -2.40 -20.07 -0.36
N LYS A 209 -1.72 -19.95 -1.50
CA LYS A 209 -1.04 -21.06 -2.19
C LYS A 209 0.47 -20.89 -2.01
N PRO A 210 1.21 -21.91 -1.55
CA PRO A 210 2.66 -21.84 -1.50
C PRO A 210 3.23 -21.53 -2.88
N VAL A 211 4.29 -20.73 -2.93
CA VAL A 211 5.09 -20.59 -4.16
C VAL A 211 5.75 -21.95 -4.43
N THR A 212 5.31 -22.67 -5.46
CA THR A 212 5.91 -23.97 -5.82
C THR A 212 6.98 -23.80 -6.91
N GLU A 213 8.13 -24.46 -6.77
CA GLU A 213 9.27 -24.39 -7.71
C GLU A 213 8.92 -24.77 -9.17
N LYS A 214 7.78 -25.44 -9.42
CA LYS A 214 7.33 -25.79 -10.78
C LYS A 214 6.76 -24.62 -11.57
N GLU A 215 6.27 -23.57 -10.89
CA GLU A 215 5.73 -22.38 -11.55
C GLU A 215 6.84 -21.40 -11.99
N THR A 216 8.04 -21.50 -11.40
CA THR A 216 9.23 -20.71 -11.79
C THR A 216 10.04 -21.36 -12.91
N GLN A 217 9.98 -22.69 -13.09
CA GLN A 217 10.80 -23.41 -14.09
C GLN A 217 10.14 -23.63 -15.46
N SER A 218 8.83 -23.45 -15.60
CA SER A 218 8.11 -23.94 -16.79
C SER A 218 8.30 -23.15 -18.11
N ARG A 219 9.26 -22.20 -18.22
CA ARG A 219 9.46 -21.43 -19.48
C ARG A 219 10.90 -20.99 -19.82
N THR A 220 11.94 -21.50 -19.17
CA THR A 220 13.31 -21.38 -19.73
C THR A 220 13.63 -22.46 -20.78
N LEU A 221 12.71 -23.40 -20.98
CA LEU A 221 12.77 -24.43 -22.02
C LEU A 221 11.39 -24.54 -22.69
N GLY A 222 11.16 -23.69 -23.69
CA GLY A 222 9.96 -23.70 -24.53
C GLY A 222 10.14 -22.77 -25.72
#